data_AF-A0AA45RX48-F1
#
_entry.id   AF-A0AA45RX48-F1
#
_cell.length_a   1.000
_cell.length_b   1.000
_cell.length_c   1.000
_cell.angle_alpha   90.00
_cell.angle_beta   90.00
_cell.angle_gamma   90.00
#
_symmetry.space_group_name_H-M   'P 1'
#
loop_
_entity.id
_entity.type
_entity.pdbx_description
1 polymer ?
#
loop_
_entity_poly.entity_id
_entity_poly.type
_entity_poly.pdbx_seq_one_letter_code
_entity_poly.pdbx_strand_id
1 'polypeptide(L)'
;MLLPLLPLALELWFSGKIEAKSAALTAALYSIAIGLSSRNVAMFGAGVLLSFVFSAAFGFLSTQLPLEHARLFSCAAIAIVFGVHIIERYRRHVVNQREFFDFLRAD
;
A
#
# COMPACT_ATOMS: atom_id res chain seq x y z
N MET A 1 -3.64 -7.71 0.29
CA MET A 1 -3.53 -7.91 1.75
C MET A 1 -3.99 -6.64 2.43
N LEU A 2 -4.82 -6.70 3.46
CA LEU A 2 -5.30 -5.51 4.18
C LEU A 2 -4.39 -5.10 5.34
N LEU A 3 -3.45 -5.97 5.73
CA LEU A 3 -2.61 -5.77 6.90
C LEU A 3 -1.88 -4.42 6.95
N PRO A 4 -1.31 -3.88 5.84
CA PRO A 4 -0.62 -2.60 5.93
C PRO A 4 -1.55 -1.39 6.13
N LEU A 5 -2.87 -1.53 5.93
CA LEU A 5 -3.86 -0.49 6.22
C LEU A 5 -4.26 -0.44 7.70
N LEU A 6 -3.96 -1.49 8.46
CA LEU A 6 -4.30 -1.61 9.87
C LEU A 6 -3.80 -0.45 10.74
N PRO A 7 -2.53 0.02 10.65
CA PRO A 7 -2.08 1.17 11.44
C PRO A 7 -2.91 2.44 11.18
N LEU A 8 -3.28 2.70 9.91
CA LEU A 8 -4.10 3.85 9.54
C LEU A 8 -5.54 3.74 10.06
N ALA A 9 -6.10 2.53 10.05
CA ALA A 9 -7.41 2.25 10.60
C ALA A 9 -7.45 2.44 12.12
N LEU A 10 -6.41 1.98 12.84
CA LEU A 10 -6.27 2.18 14.28
C LEU A 10 -6.07 3.66 14.63
N GLU A 11 -5.24 4.37 13.86
CA GLU A 11 -5.04 5.81 14.04
C GLU A 11 -6.35 6.58 13.87
N LEU A 12 -7.14 6.27 12.85
CA LEU A 12 -8.45 6.87 12.66
C LEU A 12 -9.41 6.53 13.81
N TRP A 13 -9.37 5.29 14.31
CA TRP A 13 -10.21 4.84 15.43
C TRP A 13 -9.89 5.57 16.73
N PHE A 14 -8.60 5.71 17.08
CA PHE A 14 -8.19 6.30 18.36
C PHE A 14 -8.10 7.82 18.32
N SER A 15 -7.56 8.40 17.24
CA SER A 15 -7.29 9.84 17.15
C SER A 15 -8.38 10.62 16.40
N GLY A 16 -9.29 9.93 15.70
CA GLY A 16 -10.35 10.55 14.89
C GLY A 16 -9.85 11.30 13.65
N LYS A 17 -8.54 11.35 13.41
CA LYS A 17 -7.89 12.06 12.30
C LYS A 17 -6.69 11.26 11.82
N ILE A 18 -6.50 11.22 10.50
CA ILE A 18 -5.33 10.62 9.87
C ILE A 18 -4.26 11.69 9.69
N GLU A 19 -3.08 11.44 10.24
CA GLU A 19 -1.94 12.33 10.13
C GLU A 19 -1.20 12.10 8.79
N ALA A 20 -0.67 13.17 8.18
CA ALA A 20 -0.04 13.08 6.86
C ALA A 20 1.18 12.12 6.87
N LYS A 21 1.96 12.12 7.95
CA LYS A 21 3.11 11.24 8.14
C LYS A 21 2.70 9.76 8.18
N SER A 22 1.65 9.43 8.93
CA SER A 22 1.11 8.08 9.06
C SER A 22 0.54 7.57 7.73
N ALA A 23 -0.13 8.45 6.97
CA ALA A 23 -0.60 8.16 5.62
C ALA A 23 0.56 7.88 4.65
N ALA A 24 1.62 8.69 4.66
CA ALA A 24 2.79 8.49 3.82
C ALA A 24 3.52 7.17 4.14
N LEU A 25 3.72 6.88 5.42
CA LEU A 25 4.32 5.62 5.86
C LEU A 25 3.47 4.42 5.44
N THR A 26 2.15 4.50 5.65
CA THR A 26 1.20 3.45 5.24
C THR A 26 1.23 3.24 3.73
N ALA A 27 1.29 4.31 2.94
CA ALA A 27 1.38 4.24 1.48
C ALA A 27 2.67 3.51 1.03
N ALA A 28 3.80 3.80 1.68
CA ALA A 28 5.06 3.12 1.39
C ALA A 28 4.98 1.61 1.70
N LEU A 29 4.51 1.26 2.90
CA LEU A 29 4.36 -0.13 3.35
C LEU A 29 3.35 -0.91 2.49
N TYR A 30 2.25 -0.27 2.11
CA TYR A 30 1.21 -0.89 1.29
C TYR A 30 1.71 -1.16 -0.13
N SER A 31 2.43 -0.20 -0.72
CA SER A 31 3.00 -0.33 -2.06
C SER A 31 4.00 -1.47 -2.16
N ILE A 32 4.93 -1.58 -1.21
CA ILE A 32 5.91 -2.68 -1.21
C ILE A 32 5.24 -4.03 -0.92
N ALA A 33 4.29 -4.10 0.01
CA ALA A 33 3.59 -5.33 0.33
C ALA A 33 2.79 -5.89 -0.85
N ILE A 34 2.15 -5.04 -1.64
CA ILE A 34 1.47 -5.45 -2.88
C ILE A 34 2.46 -5.84 -3.96
N GLY A 35 3.54 -5.07 -4.11
CA GLY A 35 4.63 -5.39 -5.01
C GLY A 35 5.14 -6.82 -4.79
N LEU A 36 5.49 -7.17 -3.54
CA LEU A 36 5.96 -8.52 -3.18
C LEU A 36 4.89 -9.61 -3.36
N SER A 37 3.62 -9.29 -3.11
CA SER A 37 2.52 -10.27 -3.26
C SER A 37 2.16 -10.52 -4.73
N SER A 38 2.64 -9.68 -5.65
CA SER A 38 2.34 -9.79 -7.07
C SER A 38 3.29 -10.76 -7.78
N ARG A 39 2.77 -11.59 -8.69
CA ARG A 39 3.60 -12.41 -9.59
C ARG A 39 4.07 -11.63 -10.83
N ASN A 40 3.67 -10.37 -10.98
CA ASN A 40 4.02 -9.53 -12.13
C ASN A 40 5.23 -8.64 -11.79
N VAL A 41 6.31 -8.78 -12.57
CA VAL A 41 7.56 -8.02 -12.39
C VAL A 41 7.34 -6.51 -12.49
N ALA A 42 6.46 -6.04 -13.37
CA ALA A 42 6.15 -4.61 -13.50
C ALA A 42 5.44 -4.07 -12.25
N MET A 43 4.52 -4.84 -11.67
CA MET A 43 3.86 -4.49 -10.40
C MET A 43 4.84 -4.48 -9.23
N PHE A 44 5.77 -5.43 -9.19
CA PHE A 44 6.85 -5.45 -8.20
C PHE A 44 7.72 -4.20 -8.33
N GLY A 45 8.19 -3.87 -9.54
CA GLY A 45 8.99 -2.67 -9.79
C GLY A 45 8.28 -1.37 -9.43
N ALA A 46 7.00 -1.22 -9.82
CA ALA A 46 6.18 -0.07 -9.45
C ALA A 46 5.99 0.03 -7.92
N GLY A 47 5.74 -1.09 -7.24
CA GLY A 47 5.60 -1.15 -5.79
C GLY A 47 6.87 -0.70 -5.06
N VAL A 48 8.05 -1.13 -5.54
CA VAL A 48 9.36 -0.69 -5.01
C VAL A 48 9.54 0.80 -5.21
N LEU A 49 9.33 1.33 -6.43
CA LEU A 49 9.49 2.75 -6.71
C LEU A 49 8.57 3.63 -5.85
N LEU A 50 7.29 3.27 -5.76
CA LEU A 50 6.33 3.97 -4.91
C LEU A 50 6.73 3.92 -3.44
N SER A 51 7.24 2.77 -2.97
CA SER A 51 7.72 2.65 -1.58
C SER A 51 8.87 3.61 -1.27
N PHE A 52 9.82 3.78 -2.20
CA PHE A 52 10.91 4.75 -2.05
C PHE A 52 10.40 6.19 -1.99
N VAL A 53 9.51 6.57 -2.91
CA VAL A 53 8.95 7.93 -2.98
C VAL A 53 8.19 8.28 -1.70
N PHE A 54 7.31 7.39 -1.22
CA PHE A 54 6.54 7.65 0.00
C PHE A 54 7.37 7.55 1.28
N SER A 55 8.42 6.73 1.31
CA SER A 55 9.37 6.68 2.43
C SER A 55 10.19 7.98 2.53
N ALA A 56 10.63 8.53 1.40
CA ALA A 56 11.25 9.85 1.35
C ALA A 56 10.29 10.96 1.80
N ALA A 57 9.03 10.92 1.35
CA ALA A 57 8.00 11.86 1.80
C ALA A 57 7.73 11.76 3.30
N PHE A 58 7.72 10.55 3.87
CA PHE A 58 7.61 10.33 5.31
C PHE A 58 8.79 10.94 6.08
N GLY A 59 10.03 10.73 5.61
CA GLY A 59 11.23 11.34 6.20
C GLY A 59 11.18 12.87 6.17
N PHE A 60 10.71 13.45 5.07
CA PHE A 60 10.53 14.90 4.95
C PHE A 60 9.46 15.43 5.92
N LEU A 61 8.28 14.79 5.96
CA LEU A 61 7.19 15.15 6.87
C LEU A 61 7.54 14.99 8.35
N SER A 62 8.54 14.18 8.67
CA SER A 62 9.00 13.96 10.05
C SER A 62 9.96 15.06 10.53
N THR A 63 10.54 15.85 9.62
CA THR A 63 11.57 16.85 9.94
C THR A 63 11.17 18.29 9.61
N GLN A 64 10.21 18.50 8.71
CA GLN A 64 9.82 19.83 8.23
C GLN A 64 8.32 20.15 8.44
N LEU A 65 7.94 21.38 8.06
CA LEU A 65 6.56 21.88 8.07
C LEU A 65 5.61 20.96 7.27
N PRO A 66 4.33 20.87 7.68
CA PRO A 66 3.37 19.99 7.05
C PRO A 66 3.13 20.39 5.59
N LEU A 67 3.32 19.44 4.68
CA LEU A 67 2.89 19.58 3.30
C LEU A 67 1.36 19.52 3.24
N GLU A 68 0.73 20.64 2.91
CA GLU A 68 -0.72 20.83 2.93
C GLU A 68 -1.48 19.73 2.16
N HIS A 69 -0.89 19.22 1.08
CA HIS A 69 -1.51 18.22 0.19
C HIS A 69 -0.97 16.80 0.38
N ALA A 70 0.04 16.58 1.24
CA ALA A 70 0.66 15.25 1.36
C ALA A 70 -0.32 14.19 1.86
N ARG A 71 -1.20 14.54 2.80
CA ARG A 71 -2.25 13.61 3.26
C ARG A 71 -3.14 13.15 2.09
N LEU A 72 -3.59 14.10 1.26
CA LEU A 72 -4.46 13.80 0.12
C LEU A 72 -3.75 12.90 -0.89
N PHE A 73 -2.50 13.22 -1.24
CA PHE A 73 -1.72 12.41 -2.19
C PHE A 73 -1.42 11.01 -1.65
N SER A 74 -1.07 10.87 -0.38
CA SER A 74 -0.85 9.56 0.25
C SER A 74 -2.13 8.73 0.29
N CYS A 75 -3.26 9.30 0.69
CA CYS A 75 -4.55 8.61 0.66
C CYS A 75 -4.98 8.22 -0.76
N ALA A 76 -4.80 9.11 -1.75
CA ALA A 76 -5.11 8.84 -3.14
C ALA A 76 -4.24 7.70 -3.68
N ALA A 77 -2.93 7.70 -3.39
CA ALA A 77 -2.03 6.63 -3.79
C ALA A 77 -2.40 5.29 -3.15
N ILE A 78 -2.74 5.28 -1.86
CA ILE A 78 -3.26 4.09 -1.18
C ILE A 78 -4.51 3.57 -1.90
N ALA A 79 -5.46 4.44 -2.22
CA ALA A 79 -6.70 4.07 -2.91
C ALA A 79 -6.45 3.51 -4.32
N ILE A 80 -5.53 4.11 -5.08
CA ILE A 80 -5.14 3.63 -6.42
C ILE A 80 -4.49 2.25 -6.33
N VAL A 81 -3.48 2.11 -5.46
CA VAL A 81 -2.76 0.84 -5.25
C VAL A 81 -3.73 -0.25 -4.76
N PHE A 82 -4.70 0.12 -3.91
CA PHE A 82 -5.76 -0.78 -3.44
C PHE A 82 -6.66 -1.24 -4.59
N GLY A 83 -7.09 -0.32 -5.46
CA GLY A 83 -7.89 -0.64 -6.64
C GLY A 83 -7.16 -1.58 -7.60
N VAL A 84 -5.90 -1.29 -7.92
CA VAL A 84 -5.07 -2.17 -8.75
C VAL A 84 -4.93 -3.55 -8.10
N HIS A 85 -4.74 -3.62 -6.78
CA HIS A 85 -4.64 -4.88 -6.06
C HIS A 85 -5.94 -5.69 -6.12
N ILE A 86 -7.11 -5.07 -6.00
CA ILE A 86 -8.41 -5.76 -6.15
C ILE A 86 -8.51 -6.35 -7.55
N ILE A 87 -8.20 -5.57 -8.59
CA ILE A 87 -8.27 -6.04 -9.98
C ILE A 87 -7.34 -7.23 -10.20
N GLU A 88 -6.11 -7.14 -9.71
CA GLU A 88 -5.14 -8.24 -9.81
C GLU A 88 -5.67 -9.51 -9.13
N ARG A 89 -6.24 -9.36 -7.93
CA ARG A 89 -6.70 -10.48 -7.13
C ARG A 89 -7.97 -11.10 -7.69
N TYR A 90 -8.88 -10.29 -8.24
CA TYR A 90 -10.05 -10.75 -8.98
C TYR A 90 -9.63 -11.55 -10.21
N ARG A 91 -8.71 -11.04 -11.02
CA ARG A 91 -8.20 -11.76 -12.19
C ARG A 91 -7.54 -13.07 -11.81
N ARG A 92 -6.78 -13.10 -10.71
CA ARG A 92 -6.10 -14.30 -10.24
C ARG A 92 -7.07 -15.39 -9.75
N HIS A 93 -8.05 -15.03 -8.94
CA HIS A 93 -8.88 -16.04 -8.27
C HIS A 93 -10.20 -16.33 -8.99
N VAL A 94 -10.81 -15.33 -9.63
CA VAL A 94 -12.10 -15.52 -10.32
C VAL A 94 -11.87 -15.92 -11.77
N VAL A 95 -11.02 -15.20 -12.50
CA VAL A 95 -10.79 -15.47 -13.94
C VAL A 95 -9.86 -16.67 -14.14
N ASN A 96 -8.73 -16.69 -13.45
CA ASN A 96 -7.73 -17.75 -13.62
C ASN A 96 -7.93 -18.95 -12.68
N GLN A 97 -8.97 -18.92 -11.83
CA GLN A 97 -9.33 -19.98 -10.88
C GLN A 97 -8.15 -20.50 -10.04
N ARG A 98 -7.17 -19.64 -9.74
CA ARG A 98 -6.06 -20.04 -8.88
C ARG A 98 -6.48 -20.08 -7.43
N GLU A 99 -5.99 -21.08 -6.74
CA GLU A 99 -6.23 -21.33 -5.32
C GLU A 99 -5.83 -20.11 -4.48
N PHE A 100 -6.60 -19.82 -3.43
CA PHE A 100 -6.30 -18.74 -2.50
C PHE A 100 -5.14 -19.08 -1.56
N PHE A 101 -4.99 -20.37 -1.25
CA PHE A 101 -4.08 -20.90 -0.25
C PHE A 101 -3.21 -21.99 -0.88
N ASP A 102 -2.10 -21.57 -1.48
CA ASP A 102 -1.13 -22.48 -2.11
C ASP A 102 0.09 -22.64 -1.18
N PHE A 103 -0.16 -22.98 0.09
CA PHE A 103 0.89 -22.97 1.14
C PHE A 103 1.86 -24.16 1.07
N LEU A 104 1.53 -25.20 0.29
CA LEU A 104 2.20 -26.51 0.34
C LEU A 104 2.62 -27.04 -1.03
N ARG A 105 2.48 -26.27 -2.11
CA ARG A 105 2.90 -26.72 -3.43
C ARG A 105 4.40 -26.52 -3.57
N ALA A 106 5.13 -27.59 -3.33
CA ALA A 106 6.54 -27.70 -3.68
C ALA A 106 6.61 -27.77 -5.22
N ASP A 107 7.15 -26.72 -5.83
CA ASP A 107 7.63 -26.74 -7.20
C ASP A 107 9.10 -27.21 -7.20
#